data_AF-A0AAV0NKA1-F1
#
_entry.id   AF-A0AAV0NKA1-F1
#
_cell.length_a   1.000
_cell.length_b   1.000
_cell.length_c   1.000
_cell.angle_alpha   90.00
_cell.angle_beta   90.00
_cell.angle_gamma   90.00
#
_symmetry.space_group_name_H-M   'P 1'
#
loop_
_entity.id
_entity.type
_entity.pdbx_description
1 polymer ?
#
loop_
_entity_poly.entity_id
_entity_poly.type
_entity_poly.pdbx_seq_one_letter_code
_entity_poly.pdbx_strand_id
1 'polypeptide(L)'
;MNQFSYFDNQSETCLTYSQHKGSLISRYVLDPGGQIQLLSWQEFTKRWLVIWRQPAFLYEIDRYCGPYGSFTGESGSSPCRCLTGFVPASQVDYGSGAFYGGCYRSSPLRCDKTDRFWPIPVVRLPDNARISAAGSSKECETSCLSSCSCTAFSYNGTECSVWYVDLLNMRQDVPSGQTICINLAAEEFPSSNHKKWIDLTSCVVGSIVLLVLVILVVFRRWRKQQKAKHGKVMEGSLVTVGFNHKELKNATRNFAEKLGEGGFGSVYKGTLPDSSVVAVKKVEGISFSQAEKHKQFLAEVTTLGVIQHLNLVGFRGFTCDATGMLLVYDYMPNGSLACHLFHENESKTLDWKTRYDIALGTARGLGYIHEKCRGAFYK
;
A
#
# COMPACT_ATOMS: atom_id res chain seq x y z
N MET A 1 -3.22 39.90 39.00
CA MET A 1 -4.23 39.03 38.36
C MET A 1 -5.55 39.78 38.35
N ASN A 2 -6.36 39.65 37.30
CA ASN A 2 -7.69 40.30 37.27
C ASN A 2 -8.59 39.63 38.32
N GLN A 3 -9.37 40.42 39.05
CA GLN A 3 -10.34 39.90 40.02
C GLN A 3 -11.68 39.76 39.30
N PHE A 4 -12.29 38.56 39.39
CA PHE A 4 -13.59 38.26 38.79
C PHE A 4 -14.67 38.25 39.85
N SER A 5 -15.83 38.77 39.50
CA SER A 5 -17.05 38.73 40.32
C SER A 5 -18.22 38.29 39.46
N TYR A 6 -18.88 37.21 39.88
CA TYR A 6 -20.10 36.71 39.29
C TYR A 6 -21.28 37.19 40.12
N PHE A 7 -22.24 37.83 39.47
CA PHE A 7 -23.47 38.32 40.07
C PHE A 7 -24.64 37.61 39.40
N ASP A 8 -25.51 37.03 40.22
CA ASP A 8 -26.69 36.32 39.74
C ASP A 8 -27.88 36.69 40.63
N ASN A 9 -28.84 37.42 40.05
CA ASN A 9 -30.04 37.87 40.72
C ASN A 9 -31.26 37.66 39.82
N GLN A 10 -32.47 37.96 40.31
CA GLN A 10 -33.72 37.74 39.55
C GLN A 10 -33.87 38.61 38.29
N SER A 11 -33.05 39.67 38.15
CA SER A 11 -33.11 40.62 37.03
C SER A 11 -31.98 40.43 36.02
N GLU A 12 -30.79 40.03 36.46
CA GLU A 12 -29.60 39.92 35.62
C GLU A 12 -28.61 38.89 36.18
N THR A 13 -27.94 38.23 35.25
CA THR A 13 -26.80 37.36 35.51
C THR A 13 -25.59 37.94 34.76
N CYS A 14 -24.60 38.45 35.49
CA CYS A 14 -23.50 39.23 34.95
C CYS A 14 -22.15 38.72 35.48
N LEU A 15 -21.17 38.57 34.59
CA LEU A 15 -19.77 38.36 34.94
C LEU A 15 -19.01 39.67 34.78
N THR A 16 -18.37 40.13 35.84
CA THR A 16 -17.58 41.37 35.86
C THR A 16 -16.14 41.07 36.22
N TYR A 17 -15.22 41.91 35.75
CA TYR A 17 -13.81 41.82 36.12
C TYR A 17 -13.23 43.20 36.40
N SER A 18 -12.36 43.30 37.40
CA SER A 18 -11.64 44.52 37.73
C SER A 18 -10.14 44.33 37.59
N GLN A 19 -9.45 45.35 37.07
CA GLN A 19 -8.00 45.40 36.97
C GLN A 19 -7.39 46.09 38.20
N HIS A 20 -6.31 45.53 38.74
CA HIS A 20 -5.57 46.19 39.82
C HIS A 20 -4.82 47.42 39.29
N LYS A 21 -4.72 48.46 40.14
CA LYS A 21 -3.92 49.65 39.86
C LYS A 21 -2.45 49.24 39.59
N GLY A 22 -1.89 49.67 38.45
CA GLY A 22 -0.52 49.36 38.05
C GLY A 22 -0.35 48.06 37.24
N SER A 23 -1.45 47.35 36.92
CA SER A 23 -1.39 46.20 36.00
C SER A 23 -1.34 46.62 34.53
N LEU A 24 -0.81 45.74 33.67
CA LEU A 24 -0.81 45.91 32.21
C LEU A 24 -2.26 46.07 31.70
N ILE A 25 -2.48 47.02 30.79
CA ILE A 25 -3.79 47.28 30.21
C ILE A 25 -4.28 46.00 29.52
N SER A 26 -5.40 45.44 29.99
CA SER A 26 -6.00 44.22 29.41
C SER A 26 -7.49 44.39 29.15
N ARG A 27 -8.07 43.58 28.26
CA ARG A 27 -9.52 43.56 28.01
C ARG A 27 -10.01 42.20 27.55
N TYR A 28 -11.23 41.84 27.94
CA TYR A 28 -11.96 40.72 27.34
C TYR A 28 -12.74 41.20 26.12
N VAL A 29 -12.71 40.44 25.04
CA VAL A 29 -13.47 40.70 23.81
C VAL A 29 -14.10 39.40 23.35
N LEU A 30 -15.37 39.46 22.95
CA LEU A 30 -16.01 38.39 22.19
C LEU A 30 -15.79 38.69 20.71
N ASP A 31 -15.07 37.81 20.02
CA ASP A 31 -14.87 37.97 18.58
C ASP A 31 -16.16 37.66 17.79
N PRO A 32 -16.27 38.08 16.52
CA PRO A 32 -17.44 37.78 15.70
C PRO A 32 -17.70 36.28 15.47
N GLY A 33 -16.71 35.41 15.71
CA GLY A 33 -16.83 33.96 15.67
C GLY A 33 -17.32 33.34 16.98
N GLY A 34 -17.61 34.15 18.01
CA GLY A 34 -18.09 33.70 19.30
C GLY A 34 -16.98 33.22 20.26
N GLN A 35 -15.71 33.43 19.94
CA GLN A 35 -14.61 33.09 20.82
C GLN A 35 -14.33 34.25 21.79
N ILE A 36 -14.32 33.95 23.09
CA ILE A 36 -13.93 34.92 24.11
C ILE A 36 -12.41 34.98 24.15
N GLN A 37 -11.84 36.18 24.09
CA GLN A 37 -10.38 36.41 24.10
C GLN A 37 -10.01 37.40 25.20
N LEU A 38 -8.96 37.10 25.95
CA LEU A 38 -8.28 38.06 26.81
C LEU A 38 -7.11 38.67 26.04
N LEU A 39 -7.17 39.98 25.84
CA LEU A 39 -6.16 40.77 25.16
C LEU A 39 -5.34 41.56 26.19
N SER A 40 -4.03 41.63 25.99
CA SER A 40 -3.11 42.49 26.75
C SER A 40 -2.43 43.47 25.81
N TRP A 41 -2.37 44.74 26.19
CA TRP A 41 -1.75 45.79 25.39
C TRP A 41 -0.23 45.74 25.53
N GLN A 42 0.46 45.64 24.40
CA GLN A 42 1.91 45.67 24.35
C GLN A 42 2.39 47.06 23.94
N GLU A 43 3.03 47.77 24.87
CA GLU A 43 3.41 49.18 24.67
C GLU A 43 4.50 49.37 23.60
N PHE A 44 5.48 48.46 23.54
CA PHE A 44 6.60 48.53 22.59
C PHE A 44 6.15 48.40 21.13
N THR A 45 5.14 47.58 20.88
CA THR A 45 4.66 47.22 19.53
C THR A 45 3.30 47.83 19.20
N LYS A 46 2.71 48.57 20.14
CA LYS A 46 1.40 49.24 20.02
C LYS A 46 0.31 48.32 19.47
N ARG A 47 0.30 47.06 19.93
CA ARG A 47 -0.66 46.03 19.51
C ARG A 47 -1.24 45.29 20.70
N TRP A 48 -2.46 44.78 20.50
CA TRP A 48 -3.08 43.83 21.42
C TRP A 48 -2.53 42.43 21.17
N LEU A 49 -2.08 41.77 22.22
CA LEU A 49 -1.70 40.36 22.22
C LEU A 49 -2.81 39.52 22.83
N VAL A 50 -3.22 38.46 22.15
CA VAL A 50 -4.11 37.45 22.71
C VAL A 50 -3.31 36.63 23.72
N ILE A 51 -3.65 36.78 25.01
CA ILE A 51 -2.99 36.04 26.10
C ILE A 51 -3.79 34.81 26.51
N TRP A 52 -5.09 34.79 26.23
CA TRP A 52 -5.96 33.64 26.48
C TRP A 52 -7.19 33.69 25.58
N ARG A 53 -7.80 32.54 25.30
CA ARG A 53 -9.03 32.42 24.51
C ARG A 53 -9.83 31.17 24.88
N GLN A 54 -11.15 31.22 24.70
CA GLN A 54 -12.07 30.10 24.90
C GLN A 54 -13.17 30.08 23.83
N PRO A 55 -13.46 28.92 23.19
CA PRO A 55 -12.70 27.67 23.28
C PRO A 55 -11.29 27.79 22.73
N ALA A 56 -10.32 27.14 23.38
CA ALA A 56 -8.91 27.23 22.98
C ALA A 56 -8.57 26.31 21.79
N PHE A 57 -9.35 25.22 21.65
CA PHE A 57 -9.18 24.18 20.66
C PHE A 57 -10.51 23.86 19.97
N LEU A 58 -10.46 23.35 18.74
CA LEU A 58 -11.67 23.09 17.95
C LEU A 58 -12.58 22.02 18.59
N TYR A 59 -12.00 21.03 19.26
CA TYR A 59 -12.76 19.95 19.89
C TYR A 59 -13.57 20.40 21.13
N GLU A 60 -13.33 21.60 21.66
CA GLU A 60 -14.12 22.17 22.77
C GLU A 60 -15.40 22.82 22.27
N ILE A 61 -15.52 23.02 20.95
CA ILE A 61 -16.74 23.52 20.31
C ILE A 61 -17.75 22.39 20.30
N ASP A 62 -18.91 22.64 20.92
CA ASP A 62 -20.01 21.70 20.95
C ASP A 62 -20.46 21.32 19.52
N ARG A 63 -20.58 20.02 19.28
CA ARG A 63 -21.02 19.41 18.01
C ARG A 63 -20.17 19.81 16.80
N TYR A 64 -18.89 20.11 16.98
CA TYR A 64 -17.98 20.51 15.90
C TYR A 64 -17.99 19.54 14.70
N CYS A 65 -17.89 18.23 14.95
CA CYS A 65 -17.93 17.19 13.91
C CYS A 65 -19.33 16.68 13.56
N GLY A 66 -20.38 17.25 14.16
CA GLY A 66 -21.77 16.82 13.99
C GLY A 66 -22.07 15.38 14.47
N PRO A 67 -23.31 14.90 14.23
CA PRO A 67 -23.72 13.51 14.50
C PRO A 67 -22.83 12.48 13.81
N TYR A 68 -22.43 11.44 14.54
CA TYR A 68 -21.65 10.31 14.01
C TYR A 68 -20.32 10.70 13.32
N GLY A 69 -19.83 11.91 13.59
CA GLY A 69 -18.49 12.37 13.26
C GLY A 69 -17.60 12.32 14.50
N SER A 70 -16.34 11.95 14.30
CA SER A 70 -15.33 11.93 15.36
C SER A 70 -14.18 12.88 15.07
N PHE A 71 -13.73 13.59 16.09
CA PHE A 71 -12.56 14.44 16.00
C PHE A 71 -11.27 13.61 16.04
N THR A 72 -10.39 13.78 15.06
CA THR A 72 -9.15 12.97 14.92
C THR A 72 -7.87 13.77 15.15
N GLY A 73 -7.97 15.05 15.51
CA GLY A 73 -6.84 15.95 15.75
C GLY A 73 -6.67 17.02 14.66
N GLU A 74 -5.94 18.09 14.99
CA GLU A 74 -5.77 19.27 14.12
C GLU A 74 -4.65 19.12 13.07
N SER A 75 -3.82 18.10 13.17
CA SER A 75 -2.62 17.90 12.32
C SER A 75 -2.87 17.07 11.05
N GLY A 76 -4.10 16.58 10.83
CA GLY A 76 -4.50 15.74 9.70
C GLY A 76 -5.07 16.51 8.51
N SER A 77 -5.45 15.80 7.43
CA SER A 77 -6.09 16.39 6.24
C SER A 77 -7.50 16.95 6.49
N SER A 78 -8.17 16.50 7.56
CA SER A 78 -9.43 17.02 8.08
C SER A 78 -9.50 16.76 9.59
N PRO A 79 -9.99 17.71 10.41
CA PRO A 79 -10.12 17.53 11.85
C PRO A 79 -11.24 16.55 12.25
N CYS A 80 -12.20 16.31 11.35
CA CYS A 80 -13.35 15.43 11.57
C CYS A 80 -13.35 14.27 10.59
N ARG A 81 -13.76 13.08 11.07
CA ARG A 81 -13.93 11.86 10.27
C ARG A 81 -15.24 11.15 10.62
N CYS A 82 -16.02 10.76 9.62
CA CYS A 82 -17.20 9.91 9.82
C CYS A 82 -16.79 8.53 10.38
N LEU A 83 -17.62 7.99 11.27
CA LEU A 83 -17.43 6.65 11.80
C LEU A 83 -17.57 5.58 10.69
N THR A 84 -16.97 4.41 10.89
CA THR A 84 -17.11 3.27 9.98
C THR A 84 -18.60 2.93 9.78
N GLY A 85 -19.04 2.79 8.52
CA GLY A 85 -20.45 2.55 8.17
C GLY A 85 -21.29 3.82 8.05
N PHE A 86 -20.67 5.01 8.11
CA PHE A 86 -21.33 6.30 7.95
C PHE A 86 -20.67 7.13 6.84
N VAL A 87 -21.48 7.98 6.21
CA VAL A 87 -21.06 8.90 5.14
C VAL A 87 -21.46 10.34 5.47
N PRO A 88 -20.73 11.35 4.96
CA PRO A 88 -21.06 12.75 5.21
C PRO A 88 -22.47 13.11 4.73
N ALA A 89 -23.21 13.89 5.53
CA ALA A 89 -24.55 14.38 5.15
C ALA A 89 -24.53 15.26 3.90
N SER A 90 -23.45 16.02 3.70
CA SER A 90 -23.23 16.88 2.54
C SER A 90 -21.76 16.81 2.16
N GLN A 91 -21.45 16.32 0.96
CA GLN A 91 -20.06 16.26 0.50
C GLN A 91 -19.46 17.64 0.20
N VAL A 92 -20.31 18.61 -0.16
CA VAL A 92 -19.88 19.98 -0.43
C VAL A 92 -19.44 20.64 0.88
N ASP A 93 -20.27 20.55 1.92
CA ASP A 93 -19.96 21.15 3.22
C ASP A 93 -18.74 20.48 3.85
N TYR A 94 -18.71 19.15 3.82
CA TYR A 94 -17.60 18.35 4.35
C TYR A 94 -16.27 18.66 3.64
N GLY A 95 -16.30 18.83 2.30
CA GLY A 95 -15.13 19.22 1.52
C GLY A 95 -14.65 20.65 1.75
N SER A 96 -15.54 21.54 2.21
CA SER A 96 -15.23 22.94 2.54
C SER A 96 -14.76 23.17 3.97
N GLY A 97 -14.76 22.13 4.81
CA GLY A 97 -14.41 22.22 6.24
C GLY A 97 -15.60 22.50 7.17
N ALA A 98 -16.83 22.45 6.65
CA ALA A 98 -18.06 22.59 7.42
C ALA A 98 -18.58 21.21 7.87
N PHE A 99 -18.26 20.84 9.12
CA PHE A 99 -18.56 19.50 9.65
C PHE A 99 -19.82 19.41 10.53
N TYR A 100 -20.52 20.53 10.78
CA TYR A 100 -21.68 20.59 11.68
C TYR A 100 -22.84 19.68 11.25
N GLY A 101 -22.97 19.41 9.95
CA GLY A 101 -23.98 18.50 9.40
C GLY A 101 -23.75 17.03 9.74
N GLY A 102 -22.53 16.68 10.17
CA GLY A 102 -22.15 15.32 10.57
C GLY A 102 -22.30 14.29 9.45
N CYS A 103 -22.62 13.08 9.88
CA CYS A 103 -22.67 11.89 9.05
C CYS A 103 -23.97 11.12 9.28
N TYR A 104 -24.42 10.37 8.28
CA TYR A 104 -25.56 9.46 8.39
C TYR A 104 -25.16 8.04 8.00
N ARG A 105 -25.98 7.06 8.39
CA ARG A 105 -25.71 5.64 8.14
C ARG A 105 -25.73 5.36 6.64
N SER A 106 -24.70 4.67 6.16
CA SER A 106 -24.66 4.18 4.78
C SER A 106 -25.81 3.19 4.49
N SER A 107 -26.05 2.29 5.45
CA SER A 107 -27.10 1.26 5.37
C SER A 107 -28.08 1.36 6.55
N PRO A 108 -29.41 1.27 6.32
CA PRO A 108 -30.42 1.33 7.38
C PRO A 108 -30.37 0.09 8.29
N LEU A 109 -30.65 0.28 9.58
CA LEU A 109 -30.78 -0.82 10.54
C LEU A 109 -32.09 -1.57 10.31
N ARG A 110 -32.07 -2.90 10.46
CA ARG A 110 -33.27 -3.74 10.29
C ARG A 110 -33.96 -4.11 11.60
N CYS A 111 -33.28 -3.99 12.74
CA CYS A 111 -33.78 -4.35 14.07
C CYS A 111 -34.32 -5.80 14.18
N ASP A 112 -33.95 -6.69 13.25
CA ASP A 112 -34.40 -8.08 13.19
C ASP A 112 -33.37 -9.06 13.80
N LYS A 113 -32.52 -8.55 14.71
CA LYS A 113 -31.38 -9.24 15.36
C LYS A 113 -30.23 -9.62 14.42
N THR A 114 -30.25 -9.19 13.17
CA THR A 114 -29.11 -9.37 12.25
C THR A 114 -28.05 -8.28 12.38
N ASP A 115 -28.43 -7.12 12.92
CA ASP A 115 -27.52 -6.00 13.18
C ASP A 115 -26.39 -6.42 14.12
N ARG A 116 -25.19 -5.87 13.88
CA ARG A 116 -23.97 -6.26 14.57
C ARG A 116 -23.23 -5.02 15.06
N PHE A 117 -22.53 -5.19 16.17
CA PHE A 117 -21.74 -4.11 16.74
C PHE A 117 -20.32 -4.08 16.19
N TRP A 118 -19.87 -2.88 15.82
CA TRP A 118 -18.50 -2.62 15.39
C TRP A 118 -17.72 -1.91 16.52
N PRO A 119 -16.63 -2.50 17.03
CA PRO A 119 -15.84 -1.88 18.09
C PRO A 119 -14.93 -0.78 17.53
N ILE A 120 -14.91 0.37 18.21
CA ILE A 120 -14.02 1.50 17.94
C ILE A 120 -13.20 1.73 19.22
N PRO A 121 -11.91 1.34 19.23
CA PRO A 121 -11.08 1.43 20.42
C PRO A 121 -10.53 2.85 20.62
N VAL A 122 -10.18 3.18 21.86
CA VAL A 122 -9.43 4.40 22.24
C VAL A 122 -10.15 5.70 21.83
N VAL A 123 -11.39 5.84 22.29
CA VAL A 123 -12.22 7.03 22.04
C VAL A 123 -12.58 7.77 23.32
N ARG A 124 -12.75 9.09 23.23
CA ARG A 124 -13.61 9.81 24.17
C ARG A 124 -15.06 9.44 23.83
N LEU A 125 -15.76 8.89 24.82
CA LEU A 125 -17.16 8.50 24.66
C LEU A 125 -18.04 9.71 24.34
N PRO A 126 -19.08 9.53 23.51
CA PRO A 126 -20.02 10.57 23.18
C PRO A 126 -20.90 10.95 24.37
N ASP A 127 -21.45 12.16 24.33
CA ASP A 127 -22.33 12.67 25.39
C ASP A 127 -23.67 11.92 25.44
N ASN A 128 -24.46 12.16 26.49
CA ASN A 128 -25.81 11.60 26.68
C ASN A 128 -25.87 10.06 26.81
N ALA A 129 -24.82 9.46 27.38
CA ALA A 129 -24.82 8.05 27.74
C ALA A 129 -25.87 7.76 28.84
N ARG A 130 -26.59 6.65 28.71
CA ARG A 130 -27.44 6.10 29.77
C ARG A 130 -26.74 4.93 30.43
N ILE A 131 -26.61 4.98 31.75
CA ILE A 131 -26.01 3.90 32.53
C ILE A 131 -27.02 2.77 32.68
N SER A 132 -26.61 1.54 32.40
CA SER A 132 -27.40 0.31 32.53
C SER A 132 -26.75 -0.61 33.57
N ALA A 133 -27.57 -1.36 34.32
CA ALA A 133 -27.12 -2.26 35.38
C ALA A 133 -26.48 -3.58 34.88
N ALA A 134 -25.96 -3.61 33.65
CA ALA A 134 -25.39 -4.81 33.05
C ALA A 134 -24.04 -5.14 33.68
N GLY A 135 -23.88 -6.37 34.17
CA GLY A 135 -22.68 -6.82 34.88
C GLY A 135 -21.56 -7.31 33.96
N SER A 136 -21.82 -7.42 32.65
CA SER A 136 -20.85 -7.86 31.65
C SER A 136 -21.03 -7.14 30.32
N SER A 137 -19.98 -7.12 29.48
CA SER A 137 -20.07 -6.56 28.13
C SER A 137 -21.16 -7.21 27.28
N LYS A 138 -21.43 -8.50 27.47
CA LYS A 138 -22.46 -9.22 26.70
C LYS A 138 -23.88 -8.88 27.17
N GLU A 139 -24.06 -8.69 28.46
CA GLU A 139 -25.31 -8.14 29.00
C GLU A 139 -25.54 -6.70 28.55
N CYS A 140 -24.48 -5.89 28.46
CA CYS A 140 -24.55 -4.51 27.97
C CYS A 140 -25.00 -4.45 26.50
N GLU A 141 -24.45 -5.33 25.67
CA GLU A 141 -24.88 -5.54 24.28
C GLU A 141 -26.36 -5.94 24.21
N THR A 142 -26.78 -6.91 25.03
CA THR A 142 -28.17 -7.40 25.05
C THR A 142 -29.14 -6.33 25.52
N SER A 143 -28.74 -5.52 26.51
CA SER A 143 -29.49 -4.36 27.00
C SER A 143 -29.73 -3.34 25.88
N CYS A 144 -28.70 -3.03 25.09
CA CYS A 144 -28.82 -2.18 23.91
C CYS A 144 -29.76 -2.78 22.85
N LEU A 145 -29.60 -4.06 22.51
CA LEU A 145 -30.44 -4.77 21.52
C LEU A 145 -31.91 -4.92 21.95
N SER A 146 -32.26 -4.65 23.20
CA SER A 146 -33.66 -4.67 23.66
C SER A 146 -34.52 -3.57 23.03
N SER A 147 -33.90 -2.53 22.47
CA SER A 147 -34.58 -1.41 21.82
C SER A 147 -33.99 -1.10 20.46
N CYS A 148 -34.86 -0.99 19.44
CA CYS A 148 -34.46 -0.63 18.07
C CYS A 148 -33.81 0.74 17.95
N SER A 149 -34.01 1.63 18.92
CA SER A 149 -33.40 2.96 18.93
C SER A 149 -31.95 2.93 19.40
N CYS A 150 -31.42 1.78 19.85
CA CYS A 150 -30.06 1.75 20.36
C CYS A 150 -29.02 1.96 19.24
N THR A 151 -28.16 2.96 19.43
CA THR A 151 -27.15 3.37 18.46
C THR A 151 -25.76 2.82 18.80
N ALA A 152 -25.43 2.69 20.08
CA ALA A 152 -24.14 2.17 20.54
C ALA A 152 -24.18 1.73 22.02
N PHE A 153 -23.17 0.99 22.45
CA PHE A 153 -22.88 0.75 23.87
C PHE A 153 -21.37 0.73 24.14
N SER A 154 -20.97 0.86 25.40
CA SER A 154 -19.59 0.77 25.88
C SER A 154 -19.59 0.09 27.24
N TYR A 155 -18.57 -0.72 27.51
CA TYR A 155 -18.38 -1.37 28.80
C TYR A 155 -16.92 -1.26 29.23
N ASN A 156 -16.68 -0.65 30.38
CA ASN A 156 -15.32 -0.38 30.89
C ASN A 156 -14.82 -1.44 31.90
N GLY A 157 -15.61 -2.49 32.16
CA GLY A 157 -15.31 -3.52 33.17
C GLY A 157 -16.20 -3.44 34.42
N THR A 158 -16.81 -2.29 34.68
CA THR A 158 -17.71 -2.09 35.84
C THR A 158 -19.01 -1.41 35.46
N GLU A 159 -18.98 -0.53 34.48
CA GLU A 159 -20.11 0.30 34.06
C GLU A 159 -20.46 0.03 32.59
N CYS A 160 -21.76 -0.12 32.33
CA CYS A 160 -22.34 -0.23 31.00
C CYS A 160 -22.99 1.11 30.61
N SER A 161 -22.46 1.73 29.56
CA SER A 161 -22.99 2.95 28.96
C SER A 161 -23.71 2.62 27.65
N VAL A 162 -24.94 3.07 27.46
CA VAL A 162 -25.77 2.79 26.28
C VAL A 162 -26.32 4.09 25.69
N TRP A 163 -26.36 4.19 24.36
CA TRP A 163 -26.88 5.35 23.63
C TRP A 163 -28.11 4.98 22.81
N TYR A 164 -29.13 5.84 22.86
CA TYR A 164 -30.38 5.73 22.09
C TYR A 164 -30.63 6.92 21.16
N VAL A 165 -29.65 7.81 21.07
CA VAL A 165 -29.67 9.03 20.26
C VAL A 165 -28.40 9.10 19.42
N ASP A 166 -28.34 10.09 18.55
CA ASP A 166 -27.16 10.38 17.74
C ASP A 166 -25.91 10.56 18.62
N LEU A 167 -24.80 10.01 18.16
CA LEU A 167 -23.53 10.10 18.86
C LEU A 167 -22.89 11.46 18.56
N LEU A 168 -22.64 12.25 19.60
CA LEU A 168 -22.10 13.61 19.50
C LEU A 168 -20.81 13.74 20.30
N ASN A 169 -19.96 14.70 19.91
CA ASN A 169 -18.75 15.09 20.65
C ASN A 169 -17.73 13.95 20.87
N MET A 170 -17.71 12.99 19.95
CA MET A 170 -16.80 11.85 19.97
C MET A 170 -15.40 12.27 19.50
N ARG A 171 -14.36 11.71 20.13
CA ARG A 171 -12.96 12.00 19.75
C ARG A 171 -12.07 10.76 19.75
N GLN A 172 -11.10 10.72 18.85
CA GLN A 172 -10.10 9.64 18.70
C GLN A 172 -8.67 10.10 18.98
N ASP A 173 -8.48 11.37 19.35
CA ASP A 173 -7.18 11.98 19.69
C ASP A 173 -6.77 11.75 21.16
N VAL A 174 -7.45 10.85 21.88
CA VAL A 174 -7.28 10.64 23.33
C VAL A 174 -6.57 9.31 23.60
N PRO A 175 -5.29 9.30 24.02
CA PRO A 175 -4.52 8.07 24.20
C PRO A 175 -5.04 7.13 25.30
N SER A 176 -5.83 7.64 26.26
CA SER A 176 -6.51 6.87 27.32
C SER A 176 -8.02 6.78 27.10
N GLY A 177 -8.45 6.64 25.85
CA GLY A 177 -9.86 6.48 25.50
C GLY A 177 -10.43 5.09 25.84
N GLN A 178 -11.75 4.98 25.82
CA GLN A 178 -12.48 3.73 26.04
C GLN A 178 -12.89 3.10 24.69
N THR A 179 -13.41 1.88 24.70
CA THR A 179 -13.93 1.23 23.48
C THR A 179 -15.44 1.38 23.41
N ILE A 180 -15.94 1.95 22.33
CA ILE A 180 -17.37 2.00 22.04
C ILE A 180 -17.72 1.02 20.93
N CYS A 181 -18.84 0.33 21.08
CA CYS A 181 -19.41 -0.60 20.13
C CYS A 181 -20.61 0.06 19.44
N ILE A 182 -20.46 0.47 18.19
CA ILE A 182 -21.52 1.11 17.41
C ILE A 182 -22.38 0.07 16.70
N ASN A 183 -23.70 0.25 16.72
CA ASN A 183 -24.63 -0.64 16.03
C ASN A 183 -24.55 -0.39 14.51
N LEU A 184 -24.35 -1.41 13.68
CA LEU A 184 -24.28 -1.31 12.21
C LEU A 184 -25.12 -2.43 11.56
N ALA A 185 -25.62 -2.15 10.36
CA ALA A 185 -26.35 -3.13 9.57
C ALA A 185 -25.42 -4.31 9.20
N ALA A 186 -25.98 -5.53 9.12
CA ALA A 186 -25.23 -6.75 8.82
C ALA A 186 -24.44 -6.66 7.51
N GLU A 187 -24.95 -5.91 6.53
CA GLU A 187 -24.38 -5.72 5.19
C GLU A 187 -23.09 -4.88 5.20
N GLU A 188 -22.87 -4.06 6.23
CA GLU A 188 -21.61 -3.30 6.43
C GLU A 188 -20.45 -4.20 6.84
N PHE A 189 -20.73 -5.43 7.27
CA PHE A 189 -19.70 -6.40 7.63
C PHE A 189 -19.35 -7.23 6.40
N PRO A 190 -18.04 -7.45 6.14
CA PRO A 190 -17.63 -8.37 5.09
C PRO A 190 -18.26 -9.75 5.35
N SER A 191 -18.94 -10.28 4.33
CA SER A 191 -19.74 -11.50 4.45
C SER A 191 -18.93 -12.62 5.11
N SER A 192 -19.49 -13.19 6.18
CA SER A 192 -18.91 -14.31 6.92
C SER A 192 -19.02 -15.64 6.16
N ASN A 193 -18.83 -15.66 4.84
CA ASN A 193 -18.63 -16.90 4.10
C ASN A 193 -17.26 -17.55 4.39
N HIS A 194 -16.41 -16.88 5.18
CA HIS A 194 -15.08 -17.38 5.56
C HIS A 194 -15.04 -18.19 6.87
N LYS A 195 -16.13 -18.26 7.64
CA LYS A 195 -16.14 -19.02 8.92
C LYS A 195 -16.43 -20.53 8.78
N LYS A 196 -16.83 -21.02 7.60
CA LYS A 196 -16.81 -22.46 7.30
C LYS A 196 -15.42 -23.01 6.95
N TRP A 197 -14.40 -22.14 6.81
CA TRP A 197 -13.04 -22.54 6.45
C TRP A 197 -12.10 -22.73 7.65
N ILE A 198 -12.48 -22.33 8.86
CA ILE A 198 -11.55 -22.28 10.02
C ILE A 198 -11.58 -23.56 10.87
N ASP A 199 -12.65 -24.38 10.81
CA ASP A 199 -12.66 -25.69 11.47
C ASP A 199 -12.17 -26.86 10.58
N LEU A 200 -11.75 -26.57 9.33
CA LEU A 200 -11.18 -27.57 8.41
C LEU A 200 -9.64 -27.48 8.29
N THR A 201 -8.96 -26.55 8.99
CA THR A 201 -7.51 -26.35 8.85
C THR A 201 -6.67 -27.28 9.73
N SER A 202 -7.25 -28.01 10.68
CA SER A 202 -6.52 -29.00 11.50
C SER A 202 -6.35 -30.34 10.76
N CYS A 203 -7.36 -30.79 10.01
CA CYS A 203 -7.26 -32.03 9.23
C CYS A 203 -6.49 -31.84 7.90
N VAL A 204 -6.61 -30.67 7.27
CA VAL A 204 -6.00 -30.41 5.95
C VAL A 204 -4.47 -30.35 6.04
N VAL A 205 -3.89 -29.84 7.12
CA VAL A 205 -2.42 -29.82 7.28
C VAL A 205 -1.87 -31.24 7.43
N GLY A 206 -2.55 -32.13 8.17
CA GLY A 206 -2.16 -33.53 8.29
C GLY A 206 -2.23 -34.28 6.96
N SER A 207 -3.29 -34.08 6.19
CA SER A 207 -3.47 -34.70 4.87
C SER A 207 -2.48 -34.16 3.83
N ILE A 208 -2.18 -32.86 3.86
CA ILE A 208 -1.19 -32.24 2.96
C ILE A 208 0.21 -32.74 3.29
N VAL A 209 0.59 -32.87 4.57
CA VAL A 209 1.91 -33.42 4.96
C VAL A 209 2.05 -34.88 4.52
N LEU A 210 1.00 -35.71 4.69
CA LEU A 210 0.99 -37.09 4.20
C LEU A 210 1.07 -37.16 2.67
N LEU A 211 0.33 -36.31 1.95
CA LEU A 211 0.40 -36.22 0.49
C LEU A 211 1.78 -35.77 0.01
N VAL A 212 2.38 -34.76 0.66
CA VAL A 212 3.73 -34.28 0.33
C VAL A 212 4.77 -35.36 0.61
N LEU A 213 4.66 -36.12 1.70
CA LEU A 213 5.55 -37.24 1.99
C LEU A 213 5.39 -38.38 0.97
N VAL A 214 4.16 -38.71 0.57
CA VAL A 214 3.89 -39.70 -0.49
C VAL A 214 4.45 -39.22 -1.82
N ILE A 215 4.22 -37.95 -2.19
CA ILE A 215 4.76 -37.34 -3.41
C ILE A 215 6.29 -37.33 -3.37
N LEU A 216 6.93 -37.03 -2.23
CA LEU A 216 8.39 -37.08 -2.10
C LEU A 216 8.94 -38.50 -2.23
N VAL A 217 8.26 -39.51 -1.68
CA VAL A 217 8.64 -40.93 -1.82
C VAL A 217 8.45 -41.41 -3.26
N VAL A 218 7.32 -41.07 -3.88
CA VAL A 218 7.05 -41.37 -5.30
C VAL A 218 8.06 -40.65 -6.18
N PHE A 219 8.33 -39.37 -5.96
CA PHE A 219 9.31 -38.58 -6.72
C PHE A 219 10.75 -39.10 -6.53
N ARG A 220 11.12 -39.59 -5.34
CA ARG A 220 12.42 -40.25 -5.11
C ARG A 220 12.50 -41.59 -5.84
N ARG A 221 11.42 -42.39 -5.85
CA ARG A 221 11.34 -43.63 -6.65
C ARG A 221 11.34 -43.33 -8.15
N TRP A 222 10.66 -42.25 -8.57
CA TRP A 222 10.58 -41.80 -9.95
C TRP A 222 11.90 -41.22 -10.44
N ARG A 223 12.64 -40.46 -9.62
CA ARG A 223 14.03 -40.03 -9.94
C ARG A 223 15.00 -41.21 -10.02
N LYS A 224 14.81 -42.28 -9.23
CA LYS A 224 15.57 -43.53 -9.38
C LYS A 224 15.24 -44.25 -10.70
N GLN A 225 13.98 -44.18 -11.16
CA GLN A 225 13.52 -44.74 -12.45
C GLN A 225 13.91 -43.85 -13.66
N GLN A 226 13.92 -42.53 -13.51
CA GLN A 226 14.20 -41.53 -14.57
C GLN A 226 15.68 -41.43 -14.95
N LYS A 227 16.61 -42.04 -14.19
CA LYS A 227 17.98 -42.29 -14.67
C LYS A 227 18.04 -43.33 -15.81
N ALA A 228 16.92 -43.98 -16.18
CA ALA A 228 16.87 -45.00 -17.22
C ALA A 228 16.17 -44.59 -18.53
N LYS A 229 15.47 -43.43 -18.63
CA LYS A 229 14.78 -43.05 -19.87
C LYS A 229 14.72 -41.54 -20.06
N HIS A 230 15.62 -41.01 -20.89
CA HIS A 230 15.56 -39.63 -21.40
C HIS A 230 14.54 -39.53 -22.56
N GLY A 231 13.81 -38.40 -22.62
CA GLY A 231 13.35 -37.81 -23.88
C GLY A 231 11.84 -37.59 -24.08
N LYS A 232 11.38 -36.33 -24.00
CA LYS A 232 10.68 -35.53 -25.07
C LYS A 232 9.97 -34.25 -24.55
N VAL A 233 10.58 -33.10 -24.86
CA VAL A 233 10.09 -31.78 -25.42
C VAL A 233 8.59 -31.40 -25.28
N MET A 234 8.24 -30.37 -24.47
CA MET A 234 7.89 -28.92 -24.69
C MET A 234 6.52 -28.57 -25.31
N GLU A 235 5.74 -27.72 -24.61
CA GLU A 235 5.30 -26.33 -24.94
C GLU A 235 4.30 -25.86 -23.83
N GLY A 236 4.17 -24.63 -23.33
CA GLY A 236 4.75 -23.32 -23.62
C GLY A 236 4.46 -22.35 -22.44
N SER A 237 4.87 -21.08 -22.60
CA SER A 237 4.80 -19.95 -21.65
C SER A 237 5.96 -19.85 -20.64
N LEU A 238 7.11 -19.31 -21.09
CA LEU A 238 8.26 -19.06 -20.23
C LEU A 238 8.27 -17.62 -19.71
N VAL A 239 7.97 -17.48 -18.43
CA VAL A 239 8.45 -16.40 -17.57
C VAL A 239 9.99 -16.36 -17.70
N THR A 240 10.59 -15.18 -17.84
CA THR A 240 12.05 -15.00 -17.83
C THR A 240 12.69 -15.81 -16.69
N VAL A 241 13.47 -16.83 -17.02
CA VAL A 241 14.04 -17.75 -16.02
C VAL A 241 15.34 -17.16 -15.47
N GLY A 242 15.42 -17.04 -14.15
CA GLY A 242 16.68 -16.78 -13.47
C GLY A 242 17.55 -18.04 -13.52
N PHE A 243 18.72 -17.96 -14.16
CA PHE A 243 19.71 -19.01 -14.16
C PHE A 243 20.57 -18.93 -12.90
N ASN A 244 21.12 -20.05 -12.44
CA ASN A 244 22.14 -20.04 -11.39
C ASN A 244 23.51 -19.74 -12.02
N HIS A 245 24.30 -18.83 -11.42
CA HIS A 245 25.63 -18.50 -11.93
C HIS A 245 26.55 -19.73 -12.06
N LYS A 246 26.47 -20.69 -11.14
CA LYS A 246 27.27 -21.93 -11.20
C LYS A 246 26.91 -22.79 -12.42
N GLU A 247 25.63 -22.79 -12.80
CA GLU A 247 25.15 -23.51 -13.97
C GLU A 247 25.71 -22.88 -15.25
N LEU A 248 25.61 -21.55 -15.40
CA LEU A 248 26.13 -20.85 -16.57
C LEU A 248 27.66 -20.92 -16.67
N LYS A 249 28.36 -20.87 -15.53
CA LYS A 249 29.81 -21.07 -15.49
C LYS A 249 30.20 -22.47 -15.97
N ASN A 250 29.46 -23.51 -15.57
CA ASN A 250 29.69 -24.86 -16.08
C ASN A 250 29.31 -25.00 -17.57
N ALA A 251 28.17 -24.44 -17.98
CA ALA A 251 27.68 -24.47 -19.36
C ALA A 251 28.68 -23.83 -20.33
N THR A 252 29.38 -22.79 -19.90
CA THR A 252 30.43 -22.09 -20.66
C THR A 252 31.84 -22.66 -20.46
N ARG A 253 31.97 -23.78 -19.74
CA ARG A 253 33.26 -24.40 -19.37
C ARG A 253 34.23 -23.40 -18.74
N ASN A 254 33.75 -22.64 -17.76
CA ASN A 254 34.43 -21.50 -17.15
C ASN A 254 34.79 -20.39 -18.15
N PHE A 255 33.84 -20.03 -19.02
CA PHE A 255 34.00 -18.97 -20.03
C PHE A 255 35.18 -19.22 -20.99
N ALA A 256 35.35 -20.46 -21.46
CA ALA A 256 36.51 -20.87 -22.26
C ALA A 256 36.47 -20.39 -23.73
N GLU A 257 35.29 -20.41 -24.37
CA GLU A 257 35.14 -20.04 -25.78
C GLU A 257 34.50 -18.66 -25.90
N LYS A 258 35.32 -17.63 -26.15
CA LYS A 258 34.85 -16.26 -26.36
C LYS A 258 34.36 -16.08 -27.81
N LEU A 259 33.12 -15.63 -27.95
CA LEU A 259 32.46 -15.33 -29.22
C LEU A 259 32.67 -13.88 -29.69
N GLY A 260 32.87 -12.97 -28.74
CA GLY A 260 33.10 -11.56 -29.03
C GLY A 260 33.28 -10.74 -27.76
N GLU A 261 33.76 -9.51 -27.92
CA GLU A 261 33.98 -8.56 -26.84
C GLU A 261 33.62 -7.15 -27.32
N GLY A 262 33.05 -6.35 -26.43
CA GLY A 262 32.77 -4.95 -26.69
C GLY A 262 32.78 -4.14 -25.39
N GLY A 263 32.45 -2.85 -25.46
CA GLY A 263 32.51 -1.93 -24.31
C GLY A 263 31.65 -2.37 -23.10
N PHE A 264 30.68 -3.25 -23.32
CA PHE A 264 29.73 -3.69 -22.31
C PHE A 264 29.97 -5.12 -21.81
N GLY A 265 31.12 -5.71 -22.17
CA GLY A 265 31.58 -7.01 -21.69
C GLY A 265 31.86 -8.02 -22.79
N SER A 266 32.09 -9.27 -22.36
CA SER A 266 32.45 -10.38 -23.24
C SER A 266 31.28 -11.35 -23.43
N VAL A 267 31.19 -11.95 -24.61
CA VAL A 267 30.18 -12.97 -24.93
C VAL A 267 30.88 -14.31 -25.11
N TYR A 268 30.35 -15.36 -24.49
CA TYR A 268 30.93 -16.70 -24.50
C TYR A 268 29.92 -17.73 -25.01
N LYS A 269 30.41 -18.80 -25.63
CA LYS A 269 29.56 -19.93 -26.01
C LYS A 269 29.29 -20.81 -24.81
N GLY A 270 28.04 -21.26 -24.68
CA GLY A 270 27.63 -22.21 -23.66
C GLY A 270 26.77 -23.32 -24.22
N THR A 271 26.69 -24.43 -23.49
CA THR A 271 25.74 -25.52 -23.74
C THR A 271 24.99 -25.80 -22.45
N LEU A 272 23.68 -25.54 -22.46
CA LEU A 272 22.80 -25.77 -21.31
C LEU A 272 22.54 -27.28 -21.12
N PRO A 273 22.02 -27.70 -19.94
CA PRO A 273 21.78 -29.13 -19.65
C PRO A 273 20.81 -29.81 -20.62
N ASP A 274 19.92 -29.05 -21.26
CA ASP A 274 18.99 -29.51 -22.31
C ASP A 274 19.64 -29.65 -23.69
N SER A 275 20.98 -29.50 -23.77
CA SER A 275 21.78 -29.49 -25.01
C SER A 275 21.54 -28.27 -25.91
N SER A 276 20.80 -27.25 -25.45
CA SER A 276 20.68 -26.01 -26.21
C SER A 276 22.00 -25.22 -26.19
N VAL A 277 22.42 -24.75 -27.36
CA VAL A 277 23.62 -23.92 -27.50
C VAL A 277 23.21 -22.45 -27.32
N VAL A 278 23.90 -21.77 -26.42
CA VAL A 278 23.57 -20.39 -26.02
C VAL A 278 24.79 -19.47 -26.10
N ALA A 279 24.53 -18.18 -26.21
CA ALA A 279 25.52 -17.12 -26.03
C ALA A 279 25.33 -16.47 -24.66
N VAL A 280 26.34 -16.55 -23.80
CA VAL A 280 26.35 -15.99 -22.45
C VAL A 280 27.17 -14.72 -22.44
N LYS A 281 26.51 -13.57 -22.30
CA LYS A 281 27.16 -12.26 -22.17
C LYS A 281 27.44 -11.97 -20.71
N LYS A 282 28.71 -11.78 -20.38
CA LYS A 282 29.19 -11.39 -19.05
C LYS A 282 29.39 -9.88 -19.02
N VAL A 283 28.66 -9.20 -18.15
CA VAL A 283 28.75 -7.73 -18.01
C VAL A 283 29.96 -7.39 -17.13
N GLU A 284 31.08 -7.01 -17.76
CA GLU A 284 32.36 -6.80 -17.07
C GLU A 284 33.15 -5.57 -17.52
N GLY A 285 32.59 -4.72 -18.40
CA GLY A 285 33.30 -3.61 -19.06
C GLY A 285 34.14 -2.73 -18.12
N ILE A 286 35.42 -2.50 -18.46
CA ILE A 286 36.43 -1.87 -17.58
C ILE A 286 36.24 -0.35 -17.46
N SER A 287 35.59 0.27 -18.46
CA SER A 287 35.45 1.72 -18.61
C SER A 287 34.22 2.34 -17.93
N PHE A 288 33.38 1.54 -17.27
CA PHE A 288 32.12 1.99 -16.66
C PHE A 288 32.14 1.82 -15.14
N SER A 289 31.54 2.78 -14.42
CA SER A 289 31.26 2.65 -12.99
C SER A 289 30.32 1.47 -12.73
N GLN A 290 30.34 0.93 -11.50
CA GLN A 290 29.48 -0.19 -11.14
C GLN A 290 27.98 0.11 -11.30
N ALA A 291 27.57 1.35 -11.05
CA ALA A 291 26.20 1.81 -11.24
C ALA A 291 25.78 1.80 -12.73
N GLU A 292 26.68 2.20 -13.64
CA GLU A 292 26.40 2.20 -15.08
C GLU A 292 26.28 0.78 -15.64
N LYS A 293 27.15 -0.14 -15.18
CA LYS A 293 27.05 -1.58 -15.54
C LYS A 293 25.70 -2.16 -15.10
N HIS A 294 25.26 -1.82 -13.89
CA HIS A 294 23.98 -2.29 -13.37
C HIS A 294 22.79 -1.69 -14.12
N LYS A 295 22.83 -0.38 -14.42
CA LYS A 295 21.79 0.30 -15.21
C LYS A 295 21.62 -0.34 -16.58
N GLN A 296 22.73 -0.65 -17.26
CA GLN A 296 22.67 -1.30 -18.57
C GLN A 296 22.14 -2.73 -18.49
N PHE A 297 22.60 -3.50 -17.50
CA PHE A 297 22.09 -4.85 -17.27
C PHE A 297 20.58 -4.84 -17.05
N LEU A 298 20.08 -3.95 -16.17
CA LEU A 298 18.65 -3.81 -15.92
C LEU A 298 17.87 -3.37 -17.16
N ALA A 299 18.40 -2.44 -17.95
CA ALA A 299 17.77 -2.01 -19.19
C ALA A 299 17.63 -3.17 -20.17
N GLU A 300 18.67 -4.00 -20.30
CA GLU A 300 18.67 -5.17 -21.18
C GLU A 300 17.69 -6.25 -20.70
N VAL A 301 17.66 -6.57 -19.40
CA VAL A 301 16.71 -7.53 -18.82
C VAL A 301 15.26 -7.06 -18.94
N THR A 302 14.99 -5.79 -18.60
CA THR A 302 13.63 -5.25 -18.59
C THR A 302 13.06 -5.12 -20.00
N THR A 303 13.91 -4.75 -20.97
CA THR A 303 13.49 -4.56 -22.35
C THR A 303 13.43 -5.89 -23.10
N LEU A 304 14.48 -6.72 -23.04
CA LEU A 304 14.56 -7.95 -23.82
C LEU A 304 13.82 -9.12 -23.18
N GLY A 305 13.54 -9.06 -21.87
CA GLY A 305 12.72 -10.06 -21.18
C GLY A 305 11.28 -10.17 -21.69
N VAL A 306 10.78 -9.13 -22.34
CA VAL A 306 9.39 -9.06 -22.85
C VAL A 306 9.32 -9.00 -24.38
N ILE A 307 10.46 -9.05 -25.08
CA ILE A 307 10.54 -8.87 -26.53
C ILE A 307 10.82 -10.20 -27.21
N GLN A 308 9.94 -10.57 -28.14
CA GLN A 308 10.16 -11.69 -29.05
C GLN A 308 9.81 -11.27 -30.48
N HIS A 309 10.79 -11.29 -31.36
CA HIS A 309 10.62 -10.95 -32.77
C HIS A 309 11.60 -11.74 -33.63
N LEU A 310 11.19 -12.16 -34.83
CA LEU A 310 12.01 -12.99 -35.73
C LEU A 310 13.36 -12.35 -36.09
N ASN A 311 13.42 -11.02 -36.15
CA ASN A 311 14.64 -10.27 -36.47
C ASN A 311 15.41 -9.78 -35.23
N LEU A 312 15.15 -10.34 -34.05
CA LEU A 312 15.90 -10.08 -32.83
C LEU A 312 16.44 -11.40 -32.27
N VAL A 313 17.64 -11.35 -31.68
CA VAL A 313 18.23 -12.51 -31.03
C VAL A 313 17.40 -12.84 -29.80
N GLY A 314 16.94 -14.10 -29.69
CA GLY A 314 16.09 -14.51 -28.58
C GLY A 314 16.81 -14.41 -27.24
N PHE A 315 16.21 -13.70 -26.30
CA PHE A 315 16.68 -13.62 -24.91
C PHE A 315 16.09 -14.77 -24.10
N ARG A 316 16.93 -15.53 -23.40
CA ARG A 316 16.51 -16.71 -22.62
C ARG A 316 16.43 -16.46 -21.12
N GLY A 317 17.22 -15.53 -20.59
CA GLY A 317 17.22 -15.21 -19.17
C GLY A 317 18.54 -14.61 -18.70
N PHE A 318 18.71 -14.55 -17.38
CA PHE A 318 19.85 -13.87 -16.76
C PHE A 318 20.24 -14.51 -15.41
N THR A 319 21.42 -14.15 -14.90
CA THR A 319 21.78 -14.29 -13.49
C THR A 319 22.30 -12.96 -12.97
N CYS A 320 21.95 -12.60 -11.74
CA CYS A 320 22.47 -11.43 -11.05
C CYS A 320 22.69 -11.78 -9.58
N ASP A 321 23.95 -12.01 -9.21
CA ASP A 321 24.35 -12.28 -7.83
C ASP A 321 25.71 -11.63 -7.53
N ALA A 322 26.24 -11.86 -6.31
CA ALA A 322 27.54 -11.35 -5.89
C ALA A 322 28.71 -11.84 -6.77
N THR A 323 28.52 -12.91 -7.55
CA THR A 323 29.54 -13.48 -8.44
C THR A 323 29.51 -12.88 -9.84
N GLY A 324 28.43 -12.17 -10.20
CA GLY A 324 28.37 -11.31 -11.38
C GLY A 324 27.02 -11.28 -12.07
N MET A 325 26.95 -10.45 -13.11
CA MET A 325 25.77 -10.28 -13.97
C MET A 325 26.01 -10.97 -15.32
N LEU A 326 25.20 -11.99 -15.64
CA LEU A 326 25.25 -12.68 -16.94
C LEU A 326 23.88 -12.63 -17.62
N LEU A 327 23.89 -12.52 -18.94
CA LEU A 327 22.71 -12.53 -19.80
C LEU A 327 22.84 -13.71 -20.79
N VAL A 328 21.74 -14.39 -21.07
CA VAL A 328 21.72 -15.61 -21.90
C VAL A 328 20.85 -15.38 -23.13
N TYR A 329 21.43 -15.66 -24.30
CA TYR A 329 20.80 -15.50 -25.61
C TYR A 329 20.88 -16.78 -26.43
N ASP A 330 20.05 -16.85 -27.46
CA ASP A 330 20.21 -17.81 -28.54
C ASP A 330 21.59 -17.67 -29.20
N TYR A 331 22.26 -18.81 -29.42
CA TYR A 331 23.52 -18.83 -30.14
C TYR A 331 23.29 -18.65 -31.65
N MET A 332 24.06 -17.74 -32.26
CA MET A 332 24.03 -17.46 -33.69
C MET A 332 25.23 -18.12 -34.38
N PRO A 333 25.04 -19.27 -35.07
CA PRO A 333 26.14 -20.10 -35.57
C PRO A 333 26.91 -19.46 -36.73
N ASN A 334 26.29 -18.55 -37.47
CA ASN A 334 26.90 -17.91 -38.65
C ASN A 334 27.79 -16.71 -38.28
N GLY A 335 28.01 -16.42 -36.99
CA GLY A 335 28.87 -15.32 -36.55
C GLY A 335 28.30 -13.93 -36.84
N SER A 336 29.18 -12.92 -36.78
CA SER A 336 28.79 -11.52 -36.94
C SER A 336 28.76 -11.09 -38.41
N LEU A 337 27.92 -10.10 -38.74
CA LEU A 337 27.90 -9.50 -40.08
C LEU A 337 29.26 -8.88 -40.46
N ALA A 338 29.99 -8.32 -39.49
CA ALA A 338 31.33 -7.76 -39.72
C ALA A 338 32.30 -8.81 -40.27
N CYS A 339 32.19 -10.07 -39.80
CA CYS A 339 33.00 -11.18 -40.31
C CYS A 339 32.74 -11.46 -41.79
N HIS A 340 31.51 -11.26 -42.26
CA HIS A 340 31.11 -11.51 -43.66
C HIS A 340 31.32 -10.30 -44.59
N LEU A 341 31.46 -9.10 -44.04
CA LEU A 341 31.64 -7.87 -44.81
C LEU A 341 33.10 -7.42 -44.93
N PHE A 342 33.93 -7.66 -43.90
CA PHE A 342 35.25 -7.02 -43.78
C PHE A 342 36.44 -7.99 -43.73
N HIS A 343 36.23 -9.32 -43.70
CA HIS A 343 37.35 -10.27 -43.72
C HIS A 343 37.67 -10.77 -45.14
N GLU A 344 38.96 -10.78 -45.48
CA GLU A 344 39.56 -11.21 -46.75
C GLU A 344 39.58 -12.73 -46.99
N ASN A 345 38.71 -13.51 -46.34
CA ASN A 345 38.54 -14.90 -46.72
C ASN A 345 37.61 -14.97 -47.93
N GLU A 346 38.21 -15.04 -49.13
CA GLU A 346 37.60 -15.00 -50.46
C GLU A 346 36.44 -15.98 -50.72
N SER A 347 36.11 -16.90 -49.81
CA SER A 347 35.23 -18.01 -50.14
C SER A 347 33.73 -17.74 -50.01
N LYS A 348 33.25 -16.66 -49.37
CA LYS A 348 31.80 -16.33 -49.28
C LYS A 348 31.53 -14.84 -49.06
N THR A 349 31.73 -14.01 -50.09
CA THR A 349 31.14 -12.66 -50.06
C THR A 349 29.62 -12.77 -50.15
N LEU A 350 28.90 -12.02 -49.30
CA LEU A 350 27.42 -12.05 -49.30
C LEU A 350 26.89 -11.52 -50.64
N ASP A 351 26.01 -12.28 -51.29
CA ASP A 351 25.32 -11.82 -52.50
C ASP A 351 24.39 -10.62 -52.19
N TRP A 352 24.04 -9.87 -53.22
CA TRP A 352 23.25 -8.65 -53.06
C TRP A 352 21.88 -8.90 -52.43
N LYS A 353 21.24 -10.02 -52.79
CA LYS A 353 19.94 -10.39 -52.24
C LYS A 353 20.02 -10.61 -50.73
N THR A 354 21.02 -11.36 -50.27
CA THR A 354 21.27 -11.63 -48.86
C THR A 354 21.59 -10.34 -48.11
N ARG A 355 22.35 -9.42 -48.70
CA ARG A 355 22.59 -8.08 -48.10
C ARG A 355 21.30 -7.28 -47.94
N TYR A 356 20.44 -7.29 -48.96
CA TYR A 356 19.13 -6.63 -48.89
C TYR A 356 18.25 -7.25 -47.81
N ASP A 357 18.19 -8.59 -47.72
CA ASP A 357 17.41 -9.29 -46.70
C ASP A 357 17.91 -9.00 -45.28
N ILE A 358 19.24 -8.89 -45.09
CA ILE A 358 19.85 -8.47 -43.82
C ILE A 358 19.43 -7.03 -43.49
N ALA A 359 19.57 -6.09 -44.43
CA ALA A 359 19.18 -4.69 -44.21
C ALA A 359 17.68 -4.55 -43.87
N LEU A 360 16.83 -5.26 -44.61
CA LEU A 360 15.38 -5.28 -44.38
C LEU A 360 15.04 -5.92 -43.02
N GLY A 361 15.71 -7.02 -42.66
CA GLY A 361 15.56 -7.68 -41.37
C GLY A 361 15.97 -6.76 -40.22
N THR A 362 17.09 -6.06 -40.33
CA THR A 362 17.55 -5.07 -39.35
C THR A 362 16.53 -3.94 -39.20
N ALA A 363 16.00 -3.40 -40.30
CA ALA A 363 14.98 -2.36 -40.25
C ALA A 363 13.69 -2.82 -39.56
N ARG A 364 13.24 -4.06 -39.84
CA ARG A 364 12.08 -4.67 -39.16
C ARG A 364 12.30 -4.87 -37.66
N GLY A 365 13.47 -5.35 -37.27
CA GLY A 365 13.85 -5.51 -35.86
C GLY A 365 13.87 -4.17 -35.11
N LEU A 366 14.48 -3.13 -35.70
CA LEU A 366 14.51 -1.79 -35.12
C LEU A 366 13.11 -1.15 -35.02
N GLY A 367 12.30 -1.26 -36.08
CA GLY A 367 10.93 -0.78 -36.06
C GLY A 367 10.08 -1.45 -34.96
N TYR A 368 10.29 -2.74 -34.72
CA TYR A 368 9.63 -3.45 -33.63
C TYR A 368 10.00 -2.88 -32.25
N ILE A 369 11.30 -2.68 -31.98
CA ILE A 369 11.79 -2.13 -30.71
C ILE A 369 11.24 -0.72 -30.48
N HIS A 370 11.19 0.14 -31.51
CA HIS A 370 10.79 1.54 -31.36
C HIS A 370 9.28 1.77 -31.30
N GLU A 371 8.47 1.05 -32.10
CA GLU A 371 7.04 1.38 -32.25
C GLU A 371 6.11 0.49 -31.43
N LYS A 372 6.44 -0.80 -31.27
CA LYS A 372 5.53 -1.81 -30.70
C LYS A 372 5.86 -2.19 -29.25
N CYS A 373 7.03 -1.80 -28.74
CA CYS A 373 7.43 -1.96 -27.33
C CYS A 373 7.17 -0.69 -26.50
N ARG A 374 5.94 -0.17 -26.48
CA ARG A 374 5.57 1.05 -25.72
C ARG A 374 5.57 0.90 -24.18
N GLY A 375 5.79 -0.30 -23.66
CA GLY A 375 5.78 -0.58 -22.21
C GLY A 375 7.15 -0.59 -21.51
N ALA A 376 8.28 -0.54 -22.25
CA ALA A 376 9.62 -0.72 -21.67
C ALA A 376 10.45 0.57 -21.55
N PHE A 377 10.08 1.64 -22.26
CA PHE A 377 10.87 2.89 -22.32
C PHE A 377 10.23 4.10 -21.63
N TYR A 378 8.98 3.99 -21.16
CA TYR A 378 8.28 5.05 -20.44
C TYR A 378 7.50 4.48 -19.25
N LYS A 379 8.21 4.21 -18.15
CA LYS A 379 7.64 4.17 -16.80
C LYS A 379 8.70 4.48 -15.77
#